data_AF-A0A7X9Q0S4-F1
#
_entry.id   AF-A0A7X9Q0S4-F1
#
_cell.length_a   1.000
_cell.length_b   1.000
_cell.length_c   1.000
_cell.angle_alpha   90.00
_cell.angle_beta   90.00
_cell.angle_gamma   90.00
#
_symmetry.space_group_name_H-M   'P 1'
#
loop_
_entity.id
_entity.type
_entity.pdbx_description
1 polymer ?
#
loop_
_entity_poly.entity_id
_entity_poly.type
_entity_poly.pdbx_seq_one_letter_code
_entity_poly.pdbx_strand_id
1 'polypeptide(L)' 'MAAIIIPSSLETAQPTEVVRWAAEAFGADNLVVTASFEDAVLVHVAATAVPGIEITLLDTQYLFAETQWLVDELT' A
#
# COMPACT_ATOMS: atom_id res chain seq x y z
N MET A 1 -6.34 -9.15 -21.38
CA MET A 1 -6.56 -9.14 -19.92
C MET A 1 -7.98 -9.60 -19.68
N ALA A 2 -8.20 -10.64 -18.86
CA ALA A 2 -9.55 -10.98 -18.45
C ALA A 2 -10.10 -9.84 -17.58
N ALA A 3 -11.39 -9.54 -17.69
CA ALA A 3 -12.03 -8.55 -16.82
C ALA A 3 -12.01 -9.07 -15.38
N ILE A 4 -11.36 -8.33 -14.47
CA ILE A 4 -11.44 -8.61 -13.04
C ILE A 4 -12.82 -8.17 -12.53
N ILE A 5 -13.45 -9.02 -11.72
CA ILE A 5 -14.68 -8.68 -11.02
C ILE A 5 -14.28 -8.21 -9.62
N ILE A 6 -14.61 -6.97 -9.29
CA ILE A 6 -14.40 -6.41 -7.96
C ILE A 6 -15.63 -6.79 -7.10
N PRO A 7 -15.47 -7.56 -6.00
CA PRO A 7 -16.58 -7.92 -5.15
C PRO A 7 -17.18 -6.69 -4.46
N SER A 8 -18.51 -6.55 -4.45
CA SER A 8 -19.19 -5.46 -3.75
C SER A 8 -19.00 -5.50 -2.23
N SER A 9 -18.58 -6.64 -1.67
CA SER A 9 -18.27 -6.78 -0.25
C SER A 9 -17.05 -5.95 0.20
N LEU A 10 -16.18 -5.55 -0.73
CA LEU A 10 -14.99 -4.74 -0.40
C LEU A 10 -15.36 -3.35 0.10
N GLU A 11 -16.50 -2.80 -0.29
CA GLU A 11 -16.99 -1.48 0.15
C GLU A 11 -17.14 -1.37 1.68
N THR A 12 -17.37 -2.49 2.36
CA THR A 12 -17.54 -2.54 3.81
C THR A 12 -16.47 -3.38 4.51
N ALA A 13 -15.46 -3.85 3.77
CA ALA A 13 -14.39 -4.67 4.31
C ALA A 13 -13.40 -3.83 5.13
N GLN A 14 -12.65 -4.48 6.02
CA GLN A 14 -11.54 -3.82 6.69
C GLN A 14 -10.43 -3.50 5.68
N PRO A 15 -9.68 -2.39 5.85
CA PRO A 15 -8.62 -2.01 4.91
C PRO A 15 -7.60 -3.12 4.63
N THR A 16 -7.25 -3.92 5.65
CA THR A 16 -6.33 -5.05 5.50
C THR A 16 -6.88 -6.17 4.61
N GLU A 17 -8.20 -6.38 4.60
CA GLU A 17 -8.87 -7.36 3.74
C GLU A 17 -8.87 -6.88 2.28
N VAL A 18 -9.03 -5.57 2.05
CA VAL A 18 -8.97 -4.98 0.70
C VAL A 18 -7.57 -5.14 0.11
N VAL A 19 -6.52 -4.84 0.88
CA VAL A 19 -5.12 -5.01 0.42
C VAL A 19 -4.80 -6.49 0.18
N ARG A 20 -5.26 -7.39 1.05
CA ARG A 20 -5.06 -8.84 0.87
C ARG A 20 -5.74 -9.34 -0.41
N TRP A 21 -6.98 -8.91 -0.65
CA TRP A 21 -7.69 -9.26 -1.89
C TRP A 21 -6.93 -8.78 -3.13
N ALA A 22 -6.37 -7.57 -3.10
CA ALA A 22 -5.58 -7.05 -4.22
C ALA A 22 -4.34 -7.93 -4.47
N ALA A 23 -3.62 -8.31 -3.42
CA ALA A 23 -2.44 -9.18 -3.55
C ALA A 23 -2.81 -10.59 -4.07
N GLU A 24 -3.95 -11.15 -3.66
CA GLU A 24 -4.45 -12.42 -4.18
C GLU A 24 -4.86 -12.33 -5.65
N ALA A 25 -5.47 -11.21 -6.06
CA ALA A 25 -5.99 -11.03 -7.41
C ALA A 25 -4.91 -10.70 -8.45
N PHE A 26 -3.88 -9.94 -8.06
CA PHE A 26 -2.83 -9.46 -8.96
C PHE A 26 -1.48 -10.17 -8.76
N GLY A 27 -1.33 -10.89 -7.64
CA GLY A 27 -0.06 -11.45 -7.19
C GLY A 27 0.72 -10.42 -6.37
N ALA A 28 1.23 -10.84 -5.20
CA ALA A 28 1.96 -9.97 -4.30
C ALA A 28 3.21 -9.34 -4.95
N ASP A 29 3.92 -10.09 -5.79
CA ASP A 29 5.11 -9.61 -6.51
C ASP A 29 4.79 -8.57 -7.62
N ASN A 30 3.50 -8.42 -7.99
CA ASN A 30 3.05 -7.45 -8.99
C ASN A 30 2.25 -6.29 -8.37
N LEU A 31 2.26 -6.17 -7.03
CA LEU A 31 1.52 -5.15 -6.30
C LEU A 31 2.50 -4.25 -5.54
N VAL A 32 2.39 -2.94 -5.78
CA VAL A 32 3.12 -1.90 -5.04
C VAL A 32 2.13 -0.95 -4.40
N VAL A 33 2.42 -0.52 -3.16
CA VAL A 33 1.65 0.52 -2.48
C VAL A 33 2.45 1.82 -2.52
N THR A 34 1.90 2.84 -3.17
CA THR A 34 2.48 4.18 -3.11
C THR A 34 1.94 4.90 -1.89
N ALA A 35 2.83 5.46 -1.06
CA ALA A 35 2.46 6.31 0.07
C ALA A 35 3.11 7.68 -0.09
N SER A 36 2.37 8.74 0.22
CA SER A 36 2.92 10.11 0.29
C SER A 36 3.53 10.43 1.65
N PHE A 37 3.44 9.50 2.60
CA PHE A 37 3.97 9.61 3.96
C PHE A 37 3.44 10.86 4.72
N GLU A 38 2.13 11.12 4.61
CA GLU A 38 1.43 12.03 5.53
C GLU A 38 1.32 11.40 6.93
N ASP A 39 1.09 10.08 6.98
CA ASP A 39 1.06 9.27 8.19
C ASP A 39 1.57 7.84 7.93
N ALA A 40 1.57 7.01 8.98
CA ALA A 40 2.02 5.62 8.94
C ALA A 40 0.87 4.60 8.76
N VAL A 41 -0.39 5.02 8.68
CA VAL A 41 -1.55 4.12 8.73
C VAL A 41 -1.58 3.21 7.51
N LEU A 42 -1.46 3.78 6.31
CA LEU A 42 -1.49 2.97 5.08
C LEU A 42 -0.29 2.02 5.01
N VAL A 43 0.89 2.49 5.40
CA VAL A 43 2.12 1.67 5.46
C VAL A 43 1.92 0.48 6.39
N HIS A 44 1.40 0.73 7.60
CA HIS A 44 1.12 -0.31 8.58
C HIS A 44 0.04 -1.29 8.09
N VAL A 45 -1.05 -0.80 7.50
CA VAL A 45 -2.11 -1.64 6.93
C VAL A 45 -1.55 -2.55 5.84
N ALA A 46 -0.75 -2.01 4.91
CA ALA A 46 -0.16 -2.76 3.82
C ALA A 46 0.79 -3.84 4.32
N ALA A 47 1.75 -3.48 5.16
CA ALA A 47 2.72 -4.42 5.73
C ALA A 47 2.08 -5.49 6.62
N THR A 48 0.98 -5.17 7.31
CA THR A 48 0.20 -6.12 8.11
C THR A 48 -0.60 -7.08 7.23
N ALA A 49 -1.20 -6.57 6.15
CA ALA A 49 -2.01 -7.39 5.23
C ALA A 49 -1.15 -8.35 4.41
N VAL A 50 0.00 -7.87 3.93
CA VAL A 50 0.93 -8.57 3.03
C VAL A 50 2.36 -8.29 3.52
N PRO A 51 2.91 -9.15 4.41
CA PRO A 51 4.28 -8.98 4.89
C PRO A 51 5.29 -8.98 3.74
N GLY A 52 6.14 -7.94 3.68
CA GLY A 52 7.14 -7.78 2.63
C GLY A 52 6.64 -7.13 1.33
N ILE A 53 5.41 -6.60 1.30
CA ILE A 53 4.91 -5.82 0.17
C ILE A 53 5.79 -4.60 -0.10
N GLU A 54 5.98 -4.27 -1.38
CA GLU A 54 6.72 -3.07 -1.77
C GLU A 54 5.90 -1.81 -1.45
N ILE A 55 6.49 -0.91 -0.69
CA ILE A 55 5.93 0.39 -0.35
C ILE A 55 6.91 1.45 -0.83
N THR A 56 6.44 2.41 -1.64
CA THR A 56 7.33 3.39 -2.27
C THR A 56 6.81 4.81 -2.15
N LEU A 57 7.74 5.75 -2.01
CA LEU A 57 7.52 7.18 -2.09
C LEU A 57 7.78 7.67 -3.51
N LEU A 58 6.89 8.51 -4.03
CA LEU A 58 7.18 9.29 -5.23
C LEU A 58 7.98 10.55 -4.85
N ASP A 59 9.31 10.46 -4.93
CA ASP A 59 10.20 11.55 -4.56
C ASP A 59 10.24 12.64 -5.66
N THR A 60 9.53 13.74 -5.39
CA THR A 60 9.46 14.91 -6.26
C THR A 60 10.74 15.75 -6.27
N GLN A 61 11.72 15.42 -5.41
CA GLN A 61 12.94 16.19 -5.14
C GLN A 61 12.71 17.50 -4.36
N TYR A 62 11.49 17.76 -3.89
CA TYR A 62 11.12 18.97 -3.13
C TYR A 62 10.33 18.67 -1.85
N LEU A 63 10.47 17.46 -1.31
CA LEU A 63 9.83 17.05 -0.07
C LEU A 63 10.48 17.71 1.15
N PHE A 64 9.72 17.83 2.24
CA PHE A 64 10.26 18.22 3.52
C PHE A 64 11.27 17.17 4.02
N ALA A 65 12.27 17.61 4.77
CA ALA A 65 13.26 16.71 5.36
C ALA A 65 12.59 15.72 6.33
N GLU A 66 11.54 16.17 7.03
CA GLU A 66 10.73 15.35 7.93
C GLU A 66 10.00 14.24 7.19
N THR A 67 9.56 14.47 5.95
CA THR A 67 8.93 13.43 5.11
C THR A 67 9.95 12.37 4.71
N GLN A 68 11.15 12.78 4.28
CA GLN A 68 12.22 11.84 3.94
C GLN A 68 12.64 11.01 5.17
N TRP A 69 12.79 11.65 6.33
CA TRP A 69 13.06 10.96 7.58
C TRP A 69 11.98 9.92 7.93
N LEU A 70 10.70 10.27 7.76
CA LEU A 70 9.60 9.35 8.06
C LEU A 70 9.59 8.14 7.12
N VAL A 71 9.97 8.31 5.85
CA VAL A 71 10.13 7.22 4.89
C VAL A 71 11.20 6.26 5.39
N ASP A 72 12.40 6.78 5.68
CA ASP A 72 13.55 5.99 6.14
C ASP A 72 13.25 5.20 7.45
N GLU A 73 12.38 5.73 8.31
CA GLU A 73 12.00 5.06 9.57
C GLU A 73 10.98 3.93 9.36
N LEU A 74 10.15 4.00 8.31
CA LEU A 74 8.99 3.12 8.14
C LEU A 74 9.15 2.04 7.06
N THR A 75 10.11 2.17 6.14
CA THR A 75 10.34 1.23 5.02
C THR A 75 11.75 0.66 5.03
#